data_AF-A0A7S3VZH2-F1
#
_entry.id   AF-A0A7S3VZH2-F1
#
_cell.length_a   1.000
_cell.length_b   1.000
_cell.length_c   1.000
_cell.angle_alpha   90.00
_cell.angle_beta   90.00
_cell.angle_gamma   90.00
#
_symmetry.space_group_name_H-M   'P 1'
#
loop_
_entity.id
_entity.type
_entity.pdbx_description
1 polymer ?
#
loop_
_entity_poly.entity_id
_entity_poly.type
_entity_poly.pdbx_seq_one_letter_code
_entity_poly.pdbx_strand_id
1 'polypeptide(L)'
;AEAAAAQPRLAVAVHSLQEMPLAAVRWWLEALAAARVRHLFVATNTAALEPPAATLRLATDAGEDLLAALEEAGFRLARAEPKYSPGSGGGGGGGDAPATVPAFGDCTYCLFELAGPLPAQLTPAQLLPARPPAG
;
A
#
# COMPACT_ATOMS: atom_id res chain seq x y z
N ALA A 1 6.41 -33.75 14.44
CA ALA A 1 6.95 -32.38 14.59
C ALA A 1 5.96 -31.45 13.91
N GLU A 2 5.31 -30.60 14.69
CA GLU A 2 4.44 -29.54 14.16
C GLU A 2 5.33 -28.57 13.38
N ALA A 3 5.06 -28.38 12.09
CA ALA A 3 5.85 -27.47 11.26
C ALA A 3 5.73 -26.07 11.87
N ALA A 4 6.82 -25.51 12.38
CA ALA A 4 6.84 -24.13 12.83
C ALA A 4 6.31 -23.25 11.69
N ALA A 5 5.16 -22.60 11.91
CA ALA A 5 4.51 -21.80 10.89
C ALA A 5 5.52 -20.76 10.38
N ALA A 6 5.81 -20.79 9.07
CA ALA A 6 6.76 -19.89 8.46
C ALA A 6 6.27 -18.45 8.64
N GLN A 7 7.13 -17.59 9.20
CA GLN A 7 6.82 -16.19 9.38
C GLN A 7 6.65 -15.50 8.02
N PRO A 8 5.52 -14.80 7.77
CA PRO A 8 5.31 -14.10 6.51
C PRO A 8 6.37 -12.99 6.34
N ARG A 9 7.01 -12.97 5.17
CA ARG A 9 8.06 -11.98 4.83
C ARG A 9 7.57 -10.85 3.92
N LEU A 10 6.39 -11.02 3.34
CA LEU A 10 5.77 -10.13 2.38
C LEU A 10 4.26 -10.08 2.65
N ALA A 11 3.72 -8.87 2.73
CA ALA A 11 2.29 -8.60 2.60
C ALA A 11 2.04 -7.89 1.27
N VAL A 12 0.88 -8.15 0.68
CA VAL A 12 0.47 -7.60 -0.61
C VAL A 12 -0.91 -6.99 -0.42
N ALA A 13 -1.02 -5.70 -0.70
CA ALA A 13 -2.28 -4.98 -0.76
C ALA A 13 -2.55 -4.54 -2.20
N VAL A 14 -3.63 -5.05 -2.79
CA VAL A 14 -4.03 -4.72 -4.16
C VAL A 14 -5.35 -3.97 -4.09
N HIS A 15 -5.32 -2.66 -4.36
CA HIS A 15 -6.43 -1.71 -4.25
C HIS A 15 -7.09 -1.62 -2.86
N SER A 16 -6.73 -2.46 -1.90
CA SER A 16 -7.43 -2.55 -0.62
C SER A 16 -7.13 -1.39 0.33
N LEU A 17 -5.90 -0.87 0.42
CA LEU A 17 -5.58 0.16 1.41
C LEU A 17 -6.29 1.50 1.12
N GLN A 18 -6.45 1.86 -0.16
CA GLN A 18 -7.10 3.12 -0.53
C GLN A 18 -8.62 3.07 -0.33
N GLU A 19 -9.22 1.88 -0.44
CA GLU A 19 -10.67 1.66 -0.33
C GLU A 19 -11.15 1.53 1.12
N MET A 20 -10.24 1.49 2.09
CA MET A 20 -10.54 1.31 3.51
C MET A 20 -10.49 2.64 4.28
N PRO A 21 -11.31 2.80 5.34
CA PRO A 21 -11.13 3.89 6.28
C PRO A 21 -9.71 3.87 6.88
N LEU A 22 -9.09 5.03 7.09
CA LEU A 22 -7.71 5.11 7.60
C LEU A 22 -7.51 4.37 8.94
N ALA A 23 -8.54 4.35 9.80
CA ALA A 23 -8.49 3.58 11.05
C ALA A 23 -8.28 2.07 10.83
N ALA A 24 -8.92 1.50 9.80
CA ALA A 24 -8.76 0.09 9.46
C ALA A 24 -7.41 -0.18 8.79
N VAL A 25 -6.89 0.78 8.00
CA VAL A 25 -5.52 0.72 7.47
C VAL A 25 -4.49 0.69 8.59
N ARG A 26 -4.56 1.66 9.52
CA ARG A 26 -3.65 1.74 10.69
C ARG A 26 -3.66 0.42 11.47
N TRP A 27 -4.85 -0.12 11.71
CA TRP A 27 -5.02 -1.40 12.38
C TRP A 27 -4.28 -2.55 11.66
N TRP A 28 -4.39 -2.65 10.34
CA TRP A 28 -3.64 -3.65 9.56
C TRP A 28 -2.13 -3.42 9.61
N LEU A 29 -1.67 -2.16 9.51
CA LEU A 29 -0.25 -1.83 9.53
C LEU A 29 0.39 -2.21 10.88
N GLU A 30 -0.30 -1.97 11.99
CA GLU A 30 0.11 -2.42 13.33
C GLU A 30 0.25 -3.95 13.39
N ALA A 31 -0.73 -4.69 12.85
CA ALA A 31 -0.68 -6.15 12.79
C ALA A 31 0.50 -6.66 11.95
N LEU A 32 0.77 -6.03 10.80
CA LEU A 32 1.91 -6.37 9.93
C LEU A 32 3.26 -6.08 10.61
N ALA A 33 3.40 -4.92 11.24
CA ALA A 33 4.60 -4.54 11.96
C ALA A 33 4.87 -5.49 13.14
N ALA A 34 3.83 -5.83 13.89
CA ALA A 34 3.92 -6.78 15.00
C ALA A 34 4.26 -8.21 14.54
N ALA A 35 3.74 -8.63 13.38
CA ALA A 35 4.09 -9.88 12.73
C ALA A 35 5.50 -9.85 12.10
N ARG A 36 6.16 -8.68 12.12
CA ARG A 36 7.48 -8.40 11.54
C ARG A 36 7.52 -8.72 10.05
N VAL A 37 6.42 -8.42 9.36
CA VAL A 37 6.38 -8.49 7.89
C VAL A 37 7.32 -7.43 7.35
N ARG A 38 8.43 -7.89 6.78
CA ARG A 38 9.53 -7.01 6.37
C ARG A 38 9.19 -6.14 5.16
N HIS A 39 8.38 -6.67 4.24
CA HIS A 39 8.03 -5.99 3.00
C HIS A 39 6.52 -5.87 2.86
N LEU A 40 6.05 -4.70 2.48
CA LEU A 40 4.67 -4.44 2.11
C LEU A 40 4.65 -3.93 0.67
N PHE A 41 4.03 -4.71 -0.22
CA PHE A 41 3.78 -4.31 -1.59
C PHE A 41 2.37 -3.73 -1.70
N VAL A 42 2.25 -2.53 -2.26
CA VAL A 42 0.98 -1.82 -2.47
C VAL A 42 0.81 -1.55 -3.95
N ALA A 43 -0.29 -2.06 -4.53
CA ALA A 43 -0.75 -1.69 -5.86
C ALA A 43 -1.99 -0.80 -5.71
N THR A 44 -1.89 0.44 -6.21
CA THR A 44 -2.86 1.51 -5.94
C THR A 44 -3.07 2.36 -7.19
N ASN A 45 -4.27 2.94 -7.32
CA ASN A 45 -4.64 3.89 -8.38
C ASN A 45 -4.61 5.35 -7.91
N THR A 46 -4.35 5.59 -6.62
CA THR A 46 -4.37 6.91 -5.99
C THR A 46 -2.98 7.47 -5.75
N ALA A 47 -1.94 6.72 -6.15
CA ALA A 47 -0.56 7.14 -6.02
C ALA A 47 -0.12 7.99 -7.21
N ALA A 48 0.31 9.22 -6.94
CA ALA A 48 0.92 10.09 -7.93
C ALA A 48 2.40 10.32 -7.58
N LEU A 49 3.28 10.14 -8.57
CA LEU A 49 4.67 10.59 -8.48
C LEU A 49 4.73 12.02 -9.03
N GLU A 50 4.79 13.02 -8.14
CA GLU A 50 4.75 14.42 -8.55
C GLU A 50 6.16 14.93 -8.95
N PRO A 51 6.37 15.42 -10.20
CA PRO A 51 7.57 16.17 -10.56
C PRO A 51 7.55 17.57 -9.94
N PRO A 52 8.70 18.23 -9.68
CA PRO A 52 10.07 17.84 -10.01
C PRO A 52 10.77 17.03 -8.90
N ALA A 53 10.10 16.75 -7.79
CA ALA A 53 10.71 16.22 -6.57
C ALA A 53 10.55 14.71 -6.36
N ALA A 54 9.85 13.99 -7.25
CA ALA A 54 9.55 12.56 -7.07
C ALA A 54 8.90 12.25 -5.71
N THR A 55 8.09 13.20 -5.21
CA THR A 55 7.33 13.02 -3.98
C THR A 55 6.15 12.11 -4.28
N LEU A 56 6.13 10.93 -3.64
CA LEU A 56 5.00 10.02 -3.69
C LEU A 56 3.85 10.63 -2.88
N ARG A 57 2.75 10.95 -3.54
CA ARG A 57 1.48 11.23 -2.86
C ARG A 57 0.66 9.96 -2.85
N LEU A 58 0.23 9.49 -1.67
CA LEU A 58 -0.59 8.29 -1.50
C LEU A 58 -1.74 8.60 -0.53
N ALA A 59 -2.97 8.38 -0.95
CA ALA A 59 -4.16 8.70 -0.16
C ALA A 59 -5.27 7.64 -0.26
N THR A 60 -6.14 7.59 0.74
CA THR A 60 -7.41 6.85 0.67
C THR A 60 -8.36 7.51 -0.34
N ASP A 61 -9.42 6.80 -0.72
CA ASP A 61 -10.50 7.36 -1.54
C ASP A 61 -11.22 8.53 -0.84
N ALA A 62 -11.12 8.60 0.49
CA ALA A 62 -11.58 9.73 1.29
C ALA A 62 -10.58 10.90 1.35
N GLY A 63 -9.41 10.78 0.70
CA GLY A 63 -8.36 11.80 0.66
C GLY A 63 -7.44 11.83 1.89
N GLU A 64 -7.48 10.81 2.74
CA GLU A 64 -6.65 10.72 3.95
C GLU A 64 -5.23 10.26 3.59
N ASP A 65 -4.21 10.76 4.30
CA ASP A 65 -2.80 10.50 4.00
C ASP A 65 -2.38 9.06 4.42
N LEU A 66 -2.24 8.19 3.42
CA LEU A 66 -1.80 6.82 3.60
C LEU A 66 -0.28 6.71 3.80
N LEU A 67 0.49 7.62 3.19
CA LEU A 67 1.95 7.59 3.32
C LEU A 67 2.35 7.88 4.76
N ALA A 68 1.72 8.88 5.39
CA ALA A 68 1.93 9.19 6.80
C ALA A 68 1.60 7.97 7.70
N ALA A 69 0.49 7.28 7.44
CA ALA A 69 0.12 6.10 8.22
C ALA A 69 1.14 4.94 8.08
N LEU A 70 1.69 4.75 6.88
CA LEU A 70 2.77 3.77 6.64
C LEU A 70 4.04 4.13 7.40
N GLU A 71 4.46 5.40 7.33
CA GLU A 71 5.66 5.89 8.01
C GLU A 71 5.53 5.82 9.53
N GLU A 72 4.37 6.17 10.09
CA GLU A 72 4.05 6.03 11.52
C GLU A 72 4.12 4.57 11.98
N ALA A 73 3.71 3.62 11.13
CA ALA A 73 3.82 2.19 11.39
C ALA A 73 5.24 1.63 11.18
N GLY A 74 6.20 2.49 10.79
CA GLY A 74 7.60 2.15 10.57
C GLY A 74 7.93 1.66 9.16
N PHE A 75 6.97 1.63 8.24
CA PHE A 75 7.21 1.28 6.85
C PHE A 75 7.76 2.49 6.08
N ARG A 76 8.90 2.31 5.41
CA ARG A 76 9.52 3.33 4.55
C ARG A 76 9.45 2.92 3.09
N LEU A 77 9.20 3.89 2.21
CA LEU A 77 9.21 3.65 0.78
C LEU A 77 10.61 3.23 0.32
N ALA A 78 10.72 2.03 -0.25
CA ALA A 78 11.95 1.51 -0.84
C ALA A 78 11.97 1.67 -2.36
N ARG A 79 10.82 1.51 -3.02
CA ARG A 79 10.68 1.66 -4.47
C ARG A 79 9.25 2.08 -4.85
N ALA A 80 9.11 2.92 -5.87
CA ALA A 80 7.83 3.26 -6.48
C ALA A 80 8.00 3.24 -8.01
N GLU A 81 7.08 2.59 -8.72
CA GLU A 81 7.12 2.50 -10.18
C GLU A 81 5.73 2.63 -10.79
N PRO A 82 5.56 3.37 -11.89
CA PRO A 82 4.34 3.33 -12.68
C PRO A 82 4.08 1.89 -13.15
N LYS A 83 2.85 1.41 -12.96
CA LYS A 83 2.37 0.13 -13.47
C LYS A 83 2.40 0.08 -14.99
N TYR A 84 2.09 1.21 -15.62
CA TYR A 84 2.03 1.35 -17.07
C TYR A 84 3.14 2.31 -17.50
N SER A 85 3.98 1.87 -18.44
CA SER A 85 4.92 2.77 -19.10
C SER A 85 4.15 3.77 -19.98
N PRO A 86 4.62 5.02 -20.12
CA PRO A 86 4.08 5.93 -21.12
C PRO A 86 4.19 5.27 -22.51
N GLY A 87 3.05 4.89 -23.09
CA GLY A 87 2.95 4.18 -24.37
C GLY A 87 2.48 2.72 -24.30
N SER A 88 2.30 2.15 -23.11
CA SER A 88 1.76 0.78 -22.94
C SER A 88 0.23 0.72 -22.87
N GLY A 89 -0.44 1.88 -22.82
CA GLY A 89 -1.88 1.97 -23.05
C GLY A 89 -2.16 1.56 -24.49
N GLY A 90 -2.73 0.37 -24.68
CA GLY A 90 -3.04 -0.18 -26.00
C GLY A 90 -3.75 0.86 -26.86
N GLY A 91 -3.07 1.30 -27.92
CA GLY A 91 -3.64 2.07 -29.00
C GLY A 91 -4.75 1.25 -29.65
N GLY A 92 -5.97 1.42 -29.15
CA GLY A 92 -7.18 0.80 -29.66
C GLY A 92 -8.30 1.82 -29.63
N GLY A 93 -8.34 2.68 -30.65
CA GLY A 93 -9.45 3.61 -30.86
C GLY A 93 -9.03 4.90 -31.52
N GLY A 94 -8.76 4.85 -32.83
CA GLY A 94 -8.87 6.03 -33.68
C GLY A 94 -10.32 6.49 -33.67
N GLY A 95 -10.62 7.48 -32.85
CA GLY A 95 -11.92 8.14 -32.78
C GLY A 95 -11.80 9.36 -31.88
N ASP A 96 -12.23 10.50 -32.40
CA ASP A 96 -12.25 11.82 -31.76
C ASP A 96 -13.04 11.83 -30.42
N ALA A 97 -12.49 11.19 -29.40
CA ALA A 97 -13.00 11.29 -28.04
C ALA A 97 -12.48 12.60 -27.42
N PRO A 98 -13.37 13.42 -26.82
CA PRO A 98 -12.98 14.69 -26.24
C PRO A 98 -11.91 14.51 -25.14
N ALA A 99 -10.97 15.46 -25.11
CA ALA A 99 -9.71 15.45 -24.38
C ALA A 99 -9.79 15.51 -22.84
N THR A 100 -10.76 14.84 -22.21
CA THR A 100 -11.01 14.99 -20.76
C THR A 100 -11.32 13.70 -20.00
N VAL A 101 -11.16 12.53 -20.60
CA VAL A 101 -11.09 11.32 -19.78
C VAL A 101 -9.70 11.29 -19.15
N PRO A 102 -9.53 11.45 -17.82
CA PRO A 102 -8.23 11.26 -17.21
C PRO A 102 -7.75 9.87 -17.64
N ALA A 103 -6.59 9.83 -18.31
CA ALA A 103 -5.95 8.59 -18.70
C ALA A 103 -6.00 7.65 -17.50
N PHE A 104 -6.42 6.39 -17.70
CA PHE A 104 -6.51 5.36 -16.65
C PHE A 104 -5.48 5.64 -15.56
N GLY A 105 -5.97 6.13 -14.41
CA GLY A 105 -5.18 6.88 -13.44
C GLY A 105 -3.89 6.18 -13.09
N ASP A 106 -2.83 6.96 -12.88
CA ASP A 106 -1.45 6.54 -12.66
C ASP A 106 -1.36 5.42 -11.59
N CYS A 107 -1.58 4.18 -12.03
CA CYS A 107 -1.45 3.05 -11.15
C CYS A 107 0.03 2.98 -10.79
N THR A 108 0.37 3.04 -9.51
CA THR A 108 1.76 2.94 -9.06
C THR A 108 1.90 1.71 -8.17
N TYR A 109 2.98 0.97 -8.42
CA TYR A 109 3.44 -0.09 -7.54
C TYR A 109 4.42 0.50 -6.54
N CYS A 110 4.11 0.36 -5.26
CA CYS A 110 4.95 0.83 -4.17
C CYS A 110 5.44 -0.37 -3.35
N LEU A 111 6.75 -0.43 -3.10
CA LEU A 111 7.36 -1.36 -2.17
C LEU A 111 7.79 -0.58 -0.93
N PHE A 112 7.29 -0.99 0.21
CA PHE A 112 7.69 -0.47 1.51
C PHE A 112 8.46 -1.52 2.31
N GLU A 113 9.43 -1.05 3.09
CA GLU A 113 10.24 -1.85 3.99
C GLU A 113 10.06 -1.39 5.43
N LEU A 114 9.88 -2.33 6.35
CA LEU A 114 9.81 -2.03 7.78
C LEU A 114 11.20 -1.59 8.27
N ALA A 115 11.33 -0.31 8.62
CA ALA A 115 12.58 0.31 9.02
C ALA A 115 12.62 0.56 10.54
N GLY A 116 13.50 -0.16 11.23
CA GLY A 116 13.81 0.10 12.64
C GLY A 116 13.93 -1.15 13.51
N PRO A 117 14.35 -0.99 14.78
CA PRO A 117 14.29 -2.07 15.76
C PRO A 117 12.83 -2.45 15.97
N LEU A 118 12.54 -3.74 15.74
CA LEU A 118 11.19 -4.27 15.81
C LEU A 118 10.67 -4.11 17.25
N PRO A 119 9.40 -3.69 17.45
CA PRO A 119 8.77 -3.82 18.77
C PRO A 119 8.84 -5.28 19.25
N ALA A 120 8.68 -5.48 20.55
CA ALA A 120 8.63 -6.80 21.15
C ALA A 120 7.66 -7.71 20.35
N GLN A 121 8.05 -8.96 20.10
CA GLN A 121 7.21 -9.88 19.33
C GLN A 121 5.83 -9.98 19.97
N LEU A 122 4.80 -9.69 19.19
CA LEU A 122 3.47 -10.15 19.52
C LEU A 122 3.40 -11.64 19.20
N THR A 123 2.87 -12.41 20.15
CA THR A 123 2.52 -13.82 19.94
C THR A 123 1.43 -13.94 18.87
N PRO A 124 1.28 -15.09 18.19
CA PRO A 124 0.18 -15.31 17.26
C PRO A 124 -1.21 -15.03 17.87
N ALA A 125 -1.39 -15.28 19.17
CA ALA A 125 -2.62 -14.95 19.89
C ALA A 125 -2.86 -13.43 20.07
N GLN A 126 -1.79 -12.63 20.01
CA GLN A 126 -1.84 -11.16 20.02
C GLN A 126 -1.92 -10.57 18.60
N LEU A 127 -1.52 -11.33 17.58
CA LEU A 127 -1.65 -10.96 16.16
C LEU A 127 -3.04 -11.28 15.58
N LEU A 128 -3.71 -12.29 16.13
CA LEU A 128 -5.10 -12.58 15.81
C LEU A 128 -6.00 -11.56 16.53
N PRO A 129 -6.72 -10.69 15.81
CA PRO A 129 -7.46 -9.61 16.43
C PRO A 129 -8.80 -10.11 16.94
N ALA A 130 -9.25 -9.54 18.07
CA ALA A 130 -10.68 -9.27 18.21
C ALA A 130 -11.08 -8.40 17.00
N ARG A 131 -12.05 -8.91 16.24
CA ARG A 131 -12.72 -8.32 15.06
C ARG A 131 -12.39 -6.84 14.81
N PRO A 132 -11.99 -6.43 13.58
CA PRO A 132 -11.81 -5.00 13.26
C PRO A 132 -13.05 -4.20 13.71
N PRO A 133 -12.89 -2.96 14.21
CA PRO A 133 -14.02 -2.16 14.65
C PRO A 133 -15.05 -2.10 13.52
N ALA A 134 -16.31 -2.41 13.83
CA ALA A 134 -17.39 -2.23 12.88
C ALA A 134 -17.46 -0.73 12.54
N GLY A 135 -17.10 -0.40 11.30
CA GLY A 135 -17.33 0.92 10.72
C GLY A 135 -18.81 1.21 10.58
#